data_AF-A0A416E9H9-F1
#
_entry.id   AF-A0A416E9H9-F1
#
_cell.length_a   1.000
_cell.length_b   1.000
_cell.length_c   1.000
_cell.angle_alpha   90.00
_cell.angle_beta   90.00
_cell.angle_gamma   90.00
#
_symmetry.space_group_name_H-M   'P 1'
#
loop_
_entity.id
_entity.type
_entity.pdbx_description
1 polymer ?
#
loop_
_entity_poly.entity_id
_entity_poly.type
_entity_poly.pdbx_seq_one_letter_code
_entity_poly.pdbx_strand_id
1 'polypeptide(L)'
;MKRTKNAWALTLMILCGVVLGGFIGTLTEGVSWLSWLGYGQTFGFSSPLVLDLGVLAITFALTIKITIASIIGVVIAILIYRLL
;
A
#
# COMPACT_ATOMS: atom_id res chain seq x y z
N MET A 1 20.41 24.94 11.82
CA MET A 1 20.29 23.54 12.31
C MET A 1 20.00 22.64 11.11
N LYS A 2 20.96 21.83 10.66
CA LYS A 2 20.70 20.79 9.66
C LYS A 2 19.86 19.71 10.35
N ARG A 3 18.54 19.67 10.10
CA ARG A 3 17.71 18.52 10.48
C ARG A 3 18.31 17.30 9.81
N THR A 4 18.83 16.36 10.59
CA THR A 4 19.14 15.02 10.10
C THR A 4 17.84 14.43 9.58
N LYS A 5 17.68 14.42 8.25
CA LYS A 5 16.48 13.89 7.61
C LYS A 5 16.47 12.37 7.84
N ASN A 6 15.66 11.93 8.79
CA ASN A 6 15.56 10.53 9.17
C ASN A 6 14.94 9.75 8.01
N ALA A 7 15.74 8.92 7.33
CA ALA A 7 15.25 8.01 6.30
C ALA A 7 14.09 7.13 6.81
N TRP A 8 14.13 6.77 8.10
CA TRP A 8 13.05 6.08 8.79
C TRP A 8 11.72 6.83 8.81
N ALA A 9 11.73 8.15 8.94
CA ALA A 9 10.51 8.95 8.91
C ALA A 9 9.89 8.96 7.50
N LEU A 10 10.71 8.97 6.44
CA LEU A 10 10.25 8.85 5.05
C LEU A 10 9.61 7.48 4.81
N THR A 11 10.23 6.39 5.27
CA THR A 11 9.66 5.04 5.14
C THR A 11 8.30 4.93 5.81
N LEU A 12 8.16 5.45 7.04
CA LEU A 12 6.88 5.47 7.75
C LEU A 12 5.83 6.33 7.04
N MET A 13 6.22 7.49 6.51
CA MET A 13 5.32 8.34 5.73
C MET A 13 4.81 7.64 4.47
N ILE A 14 5.68 6.93 3.75
CA ILE A 14 5.30 6.18 2.55
C ILE A 14 4.34 5.05 2.92
N LEU A 15 4.64 4.28 3.98
CA LEU A 15 3.74 3.23 4.50
C LEU A 15 2.36 3.79 4.83
N CYS A 16 2.29 4.91 5.56
CA CYS A 16 1.03 5.59 5.85
C CYS A 16 0.33 6.07 4.57
N GLY A 17 1.06 6.64 3.61
CA GLY A 17 0.52 7.10 2.33
C GLY A 17 -0.12 5.97 1.52
N VAL A 18 0.52 4.80 1.46
CA VAL A 18 -0.04 3.62 0.78
C VAL A 18 -1.32 3.15 1.46
N VAL A 19 -1.33 3.05 2.80
CA VAL A 19 -2.50 2.58 3.57
C VAL A 19 -3.67 3.56 3.44
N LEU A 20 -3.41 4.86 3.61
CA LEU A 20 -4.44 5.91 3.47
C LEU A 20 -4.98 5.99 2.04
N GLY A 21 -4.10 5.94 1.03
CA GLY A 21 -4.51 5.92 -0.36
C GLY A 21 -5.34 4.68 -0.71
N GLY A 22 -4.96 3.51 -0.20
CA GLY A 22 -5.75 2.28 -0.38
C GLY A 22 -7.15 2.40 0.23
N PHE A 23 -7.25 2.96 1.44
CA PHE A 23 -8.52 3.18 2.14
C PHE A 23 -9.42 4.16 1.38
N ILE A 24 -8.87 5.27 0.88
CA ILE A 24 -9.61 6.22 0.03
C ILE A 24 -10.10 5.52 -1.24
N GLY A 25 -9.23 4.74 -1.91
CA GLY A 25 -9.59 3.97 -3.09
C GLY A 25 -10.82 3.11 -2.87
N THR A 26 -10.86 2.34 -1.77
CA THR A 26 -12.00 1.49 -1.41
C THR A 26 -13.27 2.28 -1.06
N LEU A 27 -13.15 3.44 -0.40
CA LEU A 27 -14.29 4.29 -0.08
C LEU A 27 -14.89 4.94 -1.34
N THR A 28 -14.05 5.19 -2.34
CA THR A 28 -14.47 5.84 -3.60
C THR A 28 -14.99 4.86 -4.67
N GLU A 29 -14.90 3.55 -4.44
CA GLU A 29 -15.43 2.53 -5.38
C GLU A 29 -16.94 2.71 -5.65
N GLY A 30 -17.70 3.23 -4.68
CA GLY A 30 -19.15 3.49 -4.83
C GLY A 30 -19.51 4.76 -5.61
N VAL A 31 -18.53 5.59 -5.99
CA VAL A 31 -18.75 6.88 -6.64
C VAL A 31 -18.33 6.77 -8.11
N SER A 32 -19.30 6.80 -9.03
CA SER A 32 -19.09 6.52 -10.47
C SER A 32 -17.93 7.29 -11.11
N TRP A 33 -17.79 8.58 -10.78
CA TRP A 33 -16.71 9.44 -11.29
C TRP A 33 -15.35 9.28 -10.57
N LEU A 34 -15.29 8.64 -9.39
CA LEU A 34 -14.04 8.30 -8.69
C LEU A 34 -13.71 6.80 -8.72
N SER A 35 -14.50 5.98 -9.40
CA SER A 35 -14.27 4.54 -9.52
C SER A 35 -12.87 4.18 -10.05
N TRP A 36 -12.27 5.06 -10.85
CA TRP A 36 -10.91 4.91 -11.35
C TRP A 36 -9.84 4.94 -10.26
N LEU A 37 -10.09 5.57 -9.09
CA LEU A 37 -9.14 5.60 -7.98
C LEU A 37 -8.92 4.20 -7.37
N GLY A 38 -9.97 3.38 -7.39
CA GLY A 38 -9.93 1.97 -6.96
C GLY A 38 -9.29 1.04 -7.99
N TYR A 39 -9.04 1.51 -9.22
CA TYR A 39 -8.35 0.72 -10.23
C TYR A 39 -6.94 0.39 -9.74
N GLY A 40 -6.59 -0.88 -9.81
CA GLY A 40 -5.36 -1.38 -9.24
C GLY A 40 -5.06 -2.80 -9.66
N GLN A 41 -3.82 -3.19 -9.47
CA GLN A 41 -3.37 -4.56 -9.68
C GLN A 41 -3.02 -5.19 -8.35
N THR A 42 -3.38 -6.46 -8.24
CA THR A 42 -3.10 -7.25 -7.05
C THR A 42 -1.77 -7.97 -7.25
N PHE A 43 -0.75 -7.53 -6.52
CA PHE A 43 0.58 -8.13 -6.51
C PHE A 43 0.71 -9.08 -5.33
N GLY A 44 1.21 -10.28 -5.54
CA GLY A 44 1.40 -11.23 -4.46
C GLY A 44 1.57 -12.65 -4.95
N PHE A 45 1.56 -13.58 -4.01
CA PHE A 45 1.53 -15.00 -4.34
C PHE A 45 0.13 -15.32 -4.88
N SER A 46 0.02 -15.43 -6.20
CA SER A 46 -1.22 -15.82 -6.90
C SER A 46 -1.61 -17.27 -6.59
N SER A 47 -0.62 -18.12 -6.31
CA SER A 47 -0.79 -19.44 -5.71
C SER A 47 -0.25 -19.39 -4.27
N PRO A 48 -1.06 -19.69 -3.24
CA PRO A 48 -0.57 -19.73 -1.87
C PRO A 48 0.61 -20.68 -1.77
N LEU A 49 1.70 -20.27 -1.12
CA LEU A 49 2.81 -21.16 -0.86
C LEU A 49 2.39 -22.08 0.30
N VAL A 50 1.99 -23.31 -0.04
CA VAL A 50 1.60 -24.33 0.94
C VAL A 50 2.84 -25.15 1.29
N LEU A 51 3.31 -25.01 2.53
CA LEU A 51 4.32 -25.87 3.11
C LEU A 51 3.61 -26.99 3.88
N ASP A 52 3.60 -28.19 3.31
CA ASP A 52 3.03 -29.38 3.91
C ASP A 52 4.12 -30.21 4.59
N LEU A 53 3.99 -30.42 5.90
CA LEU A 53 4.91 -31.22 6.72
C LEU A 53 4.31 -32.60 7.07
N GLY A 54 3.16 -32.98 6.48
CA GLY A 54 2.48 -34.27 6.67
C GLY A 54 1.62 -34.37 7.93
N VAL A 55 1.96 -33.64 9.01
CA VAL A 55 1.14 -33.52 10.24
C VAL A 55 0.55 -32.10 10.40
N LEU A 56 1.18 -31.12 9.74
CA LEU A 56 0.84 -29.70 9.81
C LEU A 56 1.07 -29.07 8.44
N ALA A 57 0.10 -28.29 7.98
CA ALA A 57 0.22 -27.47 6.77
C ALA A 57 0.26 -25.99 7.14
N ILE A 58 1.25 -25.25 6.63
CA ILE A 58 1.37 -23.80 6.77
C ILE A 58 1.15 -23.18 5.38
N THR A 59 0.14 -22.32 5.27
CA THR A 59 -0.15 -21.61 4.01
C THR A 59 0.30 -20.16 4.13
N PHE A 60 1.27 -19.76 3.30
CA PHE A 60 1.68 -18.38 3.18
C PHE A 60 0.93 -17.73 2.02
N ALA A 61 -0.08 -16.92 2.36
CA ALA A 61 -0.78 -16.05 1.44
C ALA A 61 -0.39 -14.60 1.73
N LEU A 62 0.37 -13.99 0.82
CA LEU A 62 0.69 -12.57 0.87
C LEU A 62 0.17 -11.92 -0.41
N THR A 63 -0.73 -10.98 -0.25
CA THR A 63 -1.39 -10.29 -1.35
C THR A 63 -1.46 -8.80 -1.04
N ILE A 64 -0.96 -7.98 -1.96
CA ILE A 64 -0.85 -6.53 -1.88
C ILE A 64 -1.59 -5.94 -3.08
N LYS A 65 -2.77 -5.37 -2.84
CA LYS A 65 -3.50 -4.60 -3.87
C LYS A 65 -2.92 -3.19 -3.91
N ILE A 66 -2.30 -2.81 -5.03
CA ILE A 66 -1.84 -1.43 -5.27
C ILE A 66 -2.83 -0.77 -6.21
N THR A 67 -3.52 0.25 -5.70
CA THR A 67 -4.49 1.05 -6.47
C THR A 67 -3.90 2.40 -6.89
N ILE A 68 -4.54 3.06 -7.86
CA ILE A 68 -4.20 4.43 -8.26
C ILE A 68 -4.29 5.38 -7.06
N ALA A 69 -5.29 5.20 -6.18
CA ALA A 69 -5.41 5.94 -4.93
C ALA A 69 -4.19 5.75 -4.01
N SER A 70 -3.66 4.52 -3.88
CA SER A 70 -2.42 4.25 -3.13
C SER A 70 -1.22 4.96 -3.73
N ILE A 71 -1.09 5.01 -5.06
CA ILE A 71 0.00 5.74 -5.75
C ILE A 71 -0.09 7.23 -5.43
N ILE A 72 -1.29 7.82 -5.48
CA ILE A 72 -1.51 9.22 -5.13
C ILE A 72 -1.13 9.48 -3.67
N GLY A 73 -1.52 8.58 -2.75
CA GLY A 73 -1.16 8.67 -1.33
C GLY A 73 0.35 8.69 -1.10
N VAL A 74 1.12 7.89 -1.86
CA VAL A 74 2.59 7.91 -1.81
C VAL A 74 3.17 9.23 -2.32
N VAL A 75 2.65 9.75 -3.44
CA VAL A 75 3.10 11.04 -3.99
C VAL A 75 2.88 12.16 -2.96
N ILE A 76 1.71 12.20 -2.33
CA ILE A 76 1.39 13.18 -1.27
C ILE A 76 2.35 13.01 -0.08
N ALA A 77 2.62 11.78 0.37
CA ALA A 77 3.55 11.53 1.46
C ALA A 77 4.97 12.06 1.16
N ILE A 78 5.45 11.87 -0.08
CA ILE A 78 6.74 12.39 -0.53
C ILE A 78 6.76 13.92 -0.54
N LEU A 79 5.67 14.56 -1.01
CA LEU A 79 5.55 16.01 -1.01
C LEU A 79 5.59 16.60 0.41
N ILE A 80 4.86 15.98 1.36
CA ILE A 80 4.87 16.41 2.76
C ILE A 80 6.27 16.23 3.37
N TYR A 81 6.95 15.11 3.09
CA TYR A 81 8.33 14.91 3.55
C TYR A 81 9.32 15.93 2.97
N ARG A 82 9.10 16.36 1.73
CA ARG A 82 9.94 17.39 1.10
C ARG A 82 9.74 18.76 1.77
N LEU A 83 8.52 19.05 2.23
CA LEU A 83 8.18 20.28 2.94
C LEU A 83 8.72 20.32 4.38
N LEU A 84 8.93 19.14 5.01
CA LEU A 84 9.40 18.99 6.40
C LEU A 84 10.94 19.04 6.56
#